data_AF-A0A0F8XMU7-F1
#
_entry.id   AF-A0A0F8XMU7-F1
#
_cell.length_a   1.000
_cell.length_b   1.000
_cell.length_c   1.000
_cell.angle_alpha   90.00
_cell.angle_beta   90.00
_cell.angle_gamma   90.00
#
_symmetry.space_group_name_H-M   'P 1'
#
loop_
_entity.id
_entity.type
_entity.pdbx_description
1 polymer ?
#
loop_
_entity_poly.entity_id
_entity_poly.type
_entity_poly.pdbx_seq_one_letter_code
_entity_poly.pdbx_strand_id
1 'polypeptide(L)'
;IITEGAKKAAVTRIYGGDKGVTVLGVPSKSDFGGVTDCVKGCARVWVVLDPDGWDRARLLARQIGSNARVVDLPMKVDDAFLHGGLTRDGWIDYLQQGVKI
;
A
#
# COMPACT_ATOMS: atom_id res chain seq x y z
N ILE A 1 -4.27 -3.87 -0.45
CA ILE A 1 -3.03 -3.10 -0.30
C ILE A 1 -2.74 -2.43 -1.64
N ILE A 2 -2.48 -1.13 -1.65
CA ILE A 2 -2.11 -0.37 -2.84
C ILE A 2 -0.63 0.00 -2.73
N THR A 3 0.15 -0.31 -3.76
CA THR A 3 1.60 -0.01 -3.83
C THR A 3 1.96 0.75 -5.09
N GLU A 4 3.09 1.45 -5.09
CA GLU A 4 3.57 2.12 -6.31
C GLU A 4 4.29 1.15 -7.27
N GLY A 5 3.65 0.87 -8.41
CA GLY A 5 4.20 0.07 -9.51
C GLY A 5 4.01 -1.44 -9.34
N ALA A 6 4.16 -2.16 -10.46
CA ALA A 6 3.92 -3.59 -10.54
C ALA A 6 4.94 -4.44 -9.75
N LYS A 7 6.22 -4.02 -9.75
CA LYS A 7 7.28 -4.72 -8.98
C LYS A 7 6.91 -4.81 -7.50
N LYS A 8 6.52 -3.68 -6.91
CA LYS A 8 6.16 -3.61 -5.48
C LYS A 8 4.90 -4.40 -5.16
N ALA A 9 3.91 -4.38 -6.05
CA ALA A 9 2.71 -5.17 -5.90
C ALA A 9 3.02 -6.68 -5.90
N ALA A 10 3.87 -7.14 -6.82
CA ALA A 10 4.28 -8.53 -6.90
C ALA A 10 5.04 -8.97 -5.65
N VAL A 11 6.06 -8.22 -5.24
CA VAL A 11 6.85 -8.52 -4.04
C VAL A 11 5.95 -8.52 -2.79
N THR A 12 5.12 -7.50 -2.62
CA THR A 12 4.18 -7.44 -1.49
C THR A 12 3.20 -8.62 -1.49
N ARG A 13 2.74 -9.09 -2.65
CA ARG A 13 1.85 -10.25 -2.73
C ARG A 13 2.55 -11.56 -2.36
N ILE A 14 3.81 -11.73 -2.76
CA ILE A 14 4.61 -12.93 -2.52
C ILE A 14 5.00 -13.03 -1.04
N TYR A 15 5.51 -11.95 -0.45
CA TYR A 15 6.08 -11.97 0.90
C TYR A 15 5.10 -11.54 1.99
N GLY A 16 4.24 -10.54 1.71
CA GLY A 16 3.33 -9.94 2.69
C GLY A 16 1.85 -10.26 2.47
N GLY A 17 1.49 -10.99 1.41
CA GLY A 17 0.10 -11.26 1.05
C GLY A 17 -0.46 -12.49 1.76
N ASP A 18 -1.70 -12.38 2.23
CA ASP A 18 -2.47 -13.52 2.75
C ASP A 18 -3.65 -13.91 1.83
N LYS A 19 -4.30 -15.05 2.07
CA LYS A 19 -5.39 -15.59 1.22
C LYS A 19 -6.62 -14.69 1.09
N GLY A 20 -6.75 -13.62 1.88
CA GLY A 20 -7.84 -12.63 1.77
C GLY A 20 -7.42 -11.25 1.31
N VAL A 21 -6.16 -11.04 0.95
CA VAL A 21 -5.62 -9.69 0.66
C VAL A 21 -5.25 -9.54 -0.81
N THR A 22 -5.95 -8.63 -1.47
CA THR A 22 -5.59 -8.17 -2.82
C THR A 22 -4.51 -7.09 -2.75
N VAL A 23 -3.51 -7.20 -3.62
CA VAL A 23 -2.46 -6.19 -3.81
C VAL A 23 -2.63 -5.55 -5.19
N LEU A 24 -2.70 -4.23 -5.23
CA LEU A 24 -2.86 -3.44 -6.45
C LEU A 24 -1.64 -2.54 -6.63
N GLY A 25 -1.00 -2.62 -7.80
CA GLY A 25 0.04 -1.67 -8.20
C GLY A 25 -0.56 -0.48 -8.94
N VAL A 26 -0.26 0.74 -8.50
CA VAL A 26 -0.68 1.97 -9.19
C VAL A 26 0.51 2.66 -9.88
N PRO A 27 0.31 3.38 -10.99
CA PRO A 27 1.38 4.12 -11.65
C PRO A 27 1.99 5.21 -10.75
N SER A 28 3.28 5.49 -10.93
CA SER A 28 4.05 6.46 -10.13
C SER A 28 3.87 7.93 -10.55
N LYS A 29 3.30 8.21 -11.73
CA LYS A 29 3.34 9.56 -12.35
C LYS A 29 2.02 10.02 -12.98
N SER A 30 0.95 9.23 -12.90
CA SER A 30 -0.34 9.56 -13.51
C SER A 30 -1.46 9.58 -12.47
N ASP A 31 -2.62 10.06 -12.91
CA ASP A 31 -3.88 9.89 -12.20
C ASP A 31 -4.06 8.42 -11.80
N PHE A 32 -4.62 8.15 -10.63
CA PHE A 32 -4.67 6.80 -10.04
C PHE A 32 -5.61 5.83 -10.78
N GLY A 33 -6.03 6.16 -12.00
CA GLY A 33 -6.61 5.25 -12.98
C GLY A 33 -7.91 4.60 -12.52
N GLY A 34 -8.74 5.31 -11.75
CA GLY A 34 -9.98 4.75 -11.20
C GLY A 34 -9.78 3.73 -10.08
N VAL A 35 -8.58 3.68 -9.44
CA VAL A 35 -8.33 2.76 -8.33
C VAL A 35 -9.33 2.95 -7.19
N THR A 36 -9.82 4.18 -6.98
CA THR A 36 -10.84 4.51 -5.99
C THR A 36 -12.14 3.75 -6.23
N ASP A 37 -12.54 3.57 -7.50
CA ASP A 37 -13.72 2.78 -7.87
C ASP A 37 -13.45 1.28 -7.68
N CYS A 38 -12.24 0.82 -7.99
CA CYS A 38 -11.85 -0.59 -7.84
C CYS A 38 -11.84 -1.05 -6.37
N VAL A 39 -11.53 -0.15 -5.44
CA VAL A 39 -11.49 -0.45 -4.00
C VAL A 39 -12.74 0.01 -3.25
N LYS A 40 -13.74 0.50 -3.98
CA LYS A 40 -15.03 0.91 -3.42
C LYS A 40 -15.73 -0.30 -2.81
N GLY A 41 -16.06 -0.22 -1.53
CA GLY A 41 -16.69 -1.33 -0.79
C GLY A 41 -15.71 -2.33 -0.18
N CYS A 42 -14.40 -2.20 -0.40
CA CYS A 42 -13.42 -2.98 0.37
C CYS A 42 -13.46 -2.56 1.85
N ALA A 43 -13.42 -3.53 2.77
CA ALA A 43 -13.50 -3.27 4.21
C ALA A 43 -12.35 -2.37 4.72
N ARG A 44 -11.11 -2.65 4.28
CA ARG A 44 -9.93 -1.84 4.62
C ARG A 44 -8.99 -1.74 3.44
N VAL A 45 -8.48 -0.54 3.21
CA VAL A 45 -7.54 -0.26 2.13
C VAL A 45 -6.28 0.35 2.72
N TRP A 46 -5.17 -0.38 2.66
CA TRP A 46 -3.86 0.14 3.01
C TRP A 46 -3.20 0.74 1.79
N VAL A 47 -2.78 2.00 1.88
CA VAL A 47 -2.04 2.75 0.86
C VAL A 47 -0.59 2.80 1.29
N VAL A 48 0.29 2.21 0.48
CA VAL A 48 1.71 1.98 0.79
C VAL A 48 2.53 2.41 -0.42
N LEU A 49 2.60 3.72 -0.62
CA LEU A 49 3.43 4.30 -1.69
C LEU A 49 4.88 4.43 -1.21
N ASP A 50 5.77 4.78 -2.13
CA ASP A 50 7.17 5.02 -1.80
C ASP A 50 7.30 6.18 -0.80
N PRO A 51 8.38 6.26 0.00
CA PRO A 51 8.53 7.27 1.05
C PRO A 51 8.46 8.73 0.55
N ASP A 52 8.85 8.97 -0.70
CA ASP A 52 8.76 10.27 -1.38
C ASP A 52 7.37 10.58 -1.96
N GLY A 53 6.43 9.62 -1.87
CA GLY A 53 5.06 9.71 -2.36
C GLY A 53 4.00 10.08 -1.30
N TRP A 54 4.40 10.58 -0.13
CA TRP A 54 3.51 10.76 1.03
C TRP A 54 2.25 11.61 0.76
N ASP A 55 2.40 12.76 0.10
CA ASP A 55 1.26 13.64 -0.20
C ASP A 55 0.27 12.98 -1.15
N ARG A 56 0.77 12.18 -2.08
CA ARG A 56 -0.04 11.38 -2.99
C ARG A 56 -0.76 10.25 -2.27
N ALA A 57 -0.09 9.59 -1.33
CA ALA A 57 -0.71 8.57 -0.49
C ALA A 57 -1.87 9.15 0.33
N ARG A 58 -1.68 10.34 0.93
CA ARG A 58 -2.73 11.08 1.64
C ARG A 58 -3.88 11.49 0.72
N LEU A 59 -3.58 12.03 -0.45
CA LEU A 59 -4.59 12.41 -1.43
C LEU A 59 -5.44 11.22 -1.84
N LEU A 60 -4.80 10.10 -2.18
CA LEU A 60 -5.49 8.86 -2.54
C LEU A 60 -6.33 8.32 -1.37
N ALA A 61 -5.77 8.31 -0.15
CA ALA A 61 -6.50 7.87 1.04
C ALA A 61 -7.75 8.73 1.29
N ARG A 62 -7.66 10.05 1.10
CA ARG A 62 -8.82 10.96 1.20
C ARG A 62 -9.87 10.68 0.13
N GLN A 63 -9.46 10.39 -1.10
CA GLN A 63 -10.37 10.03 -2.19
C GLN A 63 -11.09 8.69 -1.95
N ILE A 64 -10.40 7.71 -1.34
CA ILE A 64 -10.99 6.42 -0.96
C ILE A 64 -11.94 6.58 0.23
N GLY A 65 -11.55 7.39 1.22
CA GLY A 65 -12.37 7.73 2.38
C GLY A 65 -12.07 6.90 3.63
N SER A 66 -13.10 6.69 4.45
CA SER A 66 -12.92 6.28 5.87
C SER A 66 -12.28 4.91 6.10
N ASN A 67 -12.30 4.04 5.10
CA ASN A 67 -11.69 2.71 5.09
C ASN A 67 -10.20 2.71 4.69
N ALA A 68 -9.67 3.85 4.23
CA ALA A 68 -8.27 3.98 3.86
C ALA A 68 -7.36 4.22 5.07
N ARG A 69 -6.16 3.63 5.03
CA ARG A 69 -5.06 3.89 5.96
C ARG A 69 -3.77 4.08 5.17
N VAL A 70 -3.02 5.12 5.48
CA VAL A 70 -1.67 5.32 4.93
C VAL A 70 -0.69 4.58 5.82
N VAL A 71 0.12 3.69 5.24
CA VAL A 71 1.19 2.98 5.94
C VAL A 71 2.50 3.58 5.49
N ASP A 72 3.26 4.09 6.46
CA ASP A 72 4.57 4.66 6.22
C ASP A 72 5.65 3.59 6.39
N LEU A 73 6.64 3.59 5.49
CA LEU A 73 7.77 2.69 5.53
C LEU A 73 9.06 3.53 5.40
N PRO A 74 10.16 3.13 6.08
CA PRO A 74 11.43 3.84 5.98
C PRO A 74 12.07 3.74 4.59
N MET A 75 11.61 2.79 3.76
CA MET A 75 12.09 2.54 2.41
C MET A 75 10.97 1.93 1.56
N LYS A 76 11.23 1.75 0.26
CA LYS A 76 10.28 1.12 -0.66
C LYS A 76 9.93 -0.28 -0.21
N VAL A 77 8.65 -0.67 -0.28
CA VAL A 77 8.17 -1.95 0.26
C VAL A 77 8.86 -3.17 -0.35
N ASP A 78 9.22 -3.11 -1.64
CA ASP A 78 9.97 -4.19 -2.27
C ASP A 78 11.38 -4.31 -1.72
N ASP A 79 12.07 -3.20 -1.54
CA ASP A 79 13.41 -3.19 -0.93
C ASP A 79 13.35 -3.59 0.56
N ALA A 80 12.30 -3.21 1.28
CA ALA A 80 12.10 -3.61 2.67
C ALA A 80 12.04 -5.15 2.81
N PHE A 81 11.30 -5.83 1.93
CA PHE A 81 11.25 -7.30 1.90
C PHE A 81 12.53 -7.94 1.37
N LEU A 82 13.07 -7.45 0.25
CA LEU A 82 14.18 -8.13 -0.45
C LEU A 82 15.56 -7.84 0.15
N HIS A 83 15.73 -6.68 0.79
CA HIS A 83 17.02 -6.17 1.25
C HIS A 83 17.00 -5.72 2.72
N GLY A 84 15.86 -5.21 3.19
CA GLY A 84 15.69 -4.66 4.55
C GLY A 84 15.34 -5.70 5.63
N GLY A 85 15.16 -6.96 5.27
CA GLY A 85 14.84 -8.04 6.23
C GLY A 85 13.42 -7.95 6.80
N LEU A 86 12.50 -7.22 6.17
CA LEU A 86 11.11 -7.14 6.62
C LEU A 86 10.46 -8.52 6.60
N THR A 87 10.05 -9.00 7.78
CA THR A 87 9.34 -10.26 7.93
C THR A 87 7.84 -10.09 7.73
N ARG A 88 7.11 -11.20 7.61
CA ARG A 88 5.64 -11.17 7.55
C ARG A 88 5.01 -10.56 8.82
N ASP A 89 5.55 -10.87 9.99
CA ASP A 89 5.04 -10.33 11.25
C ASP A 89 5.30 -8.83 11.35
N GLY A 90 6.53 -8.38 11.02
CA GLY A 90 6.83 -6.95 10.96
C GLY A 90 5.97 -6.22 9.93
N TRP A 91 5.65 -6.86 8.80
CA TRP A 91 4.73 -6.30 7.83
C TRP A 91 3.31 -6.13 8.39
N ILE A 92 2.80 -7.11 9.14
CA ILE A 92 1.50 -7.02 9.80
C ILE A 92 1.50 -5.86 10.81
N ASP A 93 2.58 -5.68 11.56
CA ASP A 93 2.73 -4.57 12.51
C ASP A 93 2.64 -3.21 11.79
N TYR A 94 3.33 -3.04 10.65
CA TYR A 94 3.20 -1.84 9.82
C TYR A 94 1.77 -1.60 9.34
N LEU A 95 1.08 -2.65 8.88
CA LEU A 95 -0.32 -2.53 8.45
C LEU A 95 -1.25 -2.11 9.59
N GLN A 96 -0.97 -2.52 10.83
CA GLN A 96 -1.74 -2.12 12.01
C GLN A 96 -1.47 -0.67 12.43
N GLN A 97 -0.26 -0.17 12.20
CA GLN A 97 0.13 1.22 12.46
C GLN A 97 -0.40 2.22 11.42
N GLY A 98 -0.98 1.73 10.32
CA GLY A 98 -1.52 2.58 9.26
C GLY A 98 -2.49 3.65 9.79
N VAL A 99 -2.23 4.91 9.44
CA VAL A 99 -2.94 6.07 9.97
C VAL A 99 -4.15 6.42 9.10
N LYS A 100 -5.24 6.82 9.75
CA LYS A 100 -6.41 7.38 9.05
C LYS A 100 -6.11 8.84 8.71
N ILE A 101 -6.40 9.23 7.47
CA ILE A 101 -6.24 10.60 6.96
C ILE A 101 -7.60 11.27 6.85
#